data_AF-A0A9E5PIP0-F1
#
_entry.id   AF-A0A9E5PIP0-F1
#
_cell.length_a   1.000
_cell.length_b   1.000
_cell.length_c   1.000
_cell.angle_alpha   90.00
_cell.angle_beta   90.00
_cell.angle_gamma   90.00
#
_symmetry.space_group_name_H-M   'P 1'
#
loop_
_entity.id
_entity.type
_entity.pdbx_description
1 polymer ?
#
loop_
_entity_poly.entity_id
_entity_poly.type
_entity_poly.pdbx_seq_one_letter_code
_entity_poly.pdbx_strand_id
1 'polypeptide(L)'
;MVFDLIRYAVFGVFVFSGAVAAGTWAVRTKRINPFGRTGQLVRKVSDPVLQPVESFLLRRGGNPQNAGWWLLGISVVGGILIITALDWIAMTARRTAQAAERGVSGLIGLVVYYGSGLLLIALIVRVVGSWLGLGPFHRWMRPFYVLTDWIVRPLQRVIPPLGTIDITPI
;
A
#
# COMPACT_ATOMS: atom_id res chain seq x y z
N MET A 1 -10.79 -1.00 -20.34
CA MET A 1 -9.82 -0.46 -21.31
C MET A 1 -8.70 0.34 -20.65
N VAL A 2 -8.93 1.53 -20.08
CA VAL A 2 -7.82 2.34 -19.48
C VAL A 2 -7.13 1.63 -18.31
N PHE A 3 -7.88 1.02 -17.39
CA PHE A 3 -7.29 0.26 -16.27
C PHE A 3 -6.50 -0.97 -16.74
N ASP A 4 -6.99 -1.64 -17.77
CA ASP A 4 -6.31 -2.81 -18.34
C ASP A 4 -4.99 -2.39 -18.99
N LEU A 5 -4.99 -1.27 -19.72
CA LEU A 5 -3.77 -0.69 -20.31
C LEU A 5 -2.73 -0.36 -19.23
N ILE A 6 -3.15 0.24 -18.11
CA ILE A 6 -2.25 0.55 -16.99
C ILE A 6 -1.71 -0.73 -16.34
N ARG A 7 -2.55 -1.74 -16.14
CA ARG A 7 -2.12 -3.04 -15.61
C ARG A 7 -1.10 -3.70 -16.53
N TYR A 8 -1.33 -3.70 -17.84
CA TYR A 8 -0.38 -4.22 -18.81
C TYR A 8 0.91 -3.42 -18.86
N ALA A 9 0.85 -2.08 -18.74
CA ALA A 9 2.04 -1.23 -18.68
C ALA A 9 2.88 -1.53 -17.43
N VAL A 10 2.24 -1.61 -16.26
CA VAL A 10 2.91 -1.97 -14.99
C VAL A 10 3.50 -3.37 -15.07
N PHE A 11 2.75 -4.33 -15.64
CA PHE A 11 3.24 -5.68 -15.87
C PHE A 11 4.44 -5.70 -16.82
N GLY A 12 4.42 -4.88 -17.88
CA GLY A 12 5.54 -4.72 -18.80
C GLY A 12 6.79 -4.19 -18.11
N VAL A 13 6.66 -3.18 -17.25
CA VAL A 13 7.76 -2.66 -16.43
C VAL A 13 8.29 -3.72 -15.48
N PHE A 14 7.41 -4.50 -14.84
CA PHE A 14 7.80 -5.62 -13.98
C PHE A 14 8.60 -6.68 -14.74
N VAL A 15 8.09 -7.12 -15.90
CA VAL A 15 8.76 -8.12 -16.76
C VAL A 15 10.12 -7.59 -17.24
N PHE A 16 10.20 -6.31 -17.64
CA PHE A 16 11.44 -5.67 -18.05
C PHE A 16 12.46 -5.61 -16.91
N SER A 17 12.06 -5.17 -15.71
CA SER A 17 12.93 -5.18 -14.52
C SER A 17 13.39 -6.60 -14.16
N GLY A 18 12.51 -7.59 -14.29
CA GLY A 18 12.83 -9.00 -14.12
C GLY A 18 13.88 -9.51 -15.11
N ALA A 19 13.73 -9.16 -16.39
CA ALA A 19 14.68 -9.50 -17.43
C ALA A 19 16.06 -8.85 -17.20
N VAL A 20 16.09 -7.59 -16.76
CA VAL A 20 17.32 -6.87 -16.39
C VAL A 20 18.02 -7.53 -15.20
N ALA A 21 17.26 -7.87 -14.15
CA ALA A 21 17.80 -8.55 -12.96
C ALA A 21 18.35 -9.95 -13.32
N ALA A 22 17.60 -10.73 -14.10
CA ALA A 22 18.02 -12.07 -14.53
C ALA A 22 19.22 -12.02 -15.48
N GLY A 23 19.23 -11.09 -16.43
CA GLY A 23 20.33 -10.92 -17.38
C GLY A 23 21.64 -10.53 -16.69
N THR A 24 21.57 -9.57 -15.76
CA THR A 24 22.75 -9.18 -14.98
C THR A 24 23.23 -10.29 -14.04
N TRP A 25 22.32 -11.06 -13.44
CA TRP A 25 22.67 -12.25 -12.67
C TRP A 25 23.36 -13.33 -13.52
N ALA A 26 22.83 -13.63 -14.71
CA ALA A 26 23.37 -14.66 -15.59
C ALA A 26 24.79 -14.34 -16.09
N VAL A 27 25.07 -13.06 -16.37
CA VAL A 27 26.42 -12.58 -16.69
C VAL A 27 27.35 -12.68 -15.46
N ARG A 28 26.86 -12.33 -14.27
CA ARG A 28 27.64 -12.40 -13.02
C ARG A 28 27.99 -13.84 -12.63
N THR A 29 27.08 -14.79 -12.77
CA THR A 29 27.32 -16.23 -12.50
C THR A 29 28.12 -16.91 -13.61
N LYS A 30 28.67 -16.16 -14.58
CA LYS A 30 29.43 -16.67 -15.74
C LYS A 30 28.68 -17.68 -16.60
N ARG A 31 27.34 -17.73 -16.49
CA ARG A 31 26.51 -18.57 -17.38
C ARG A 31 26.46 -18.00 -18.80
N ILE A 32 26.67 -16.70 -18.95
CA ILE A 32 26.82 -15.99 -20.21
C ILE A 32 28.19 -15.33 -20.24
N ASN A 33 28.93 -15.46 -21.36
CA ASN A 33 30.24 -14.82 -21.52
C ASN A 33 30.11 -13.28 -21.41
N PRO A 34 30.74 -12.64 -20.41
CA PRO A 34 30.67 -11.19 -20.22
C PRO A 34 31.24 -10.38 -21.38
N PHE A 35 32.21 -10.95 -22.11
CA PHE A 35 32.91 -10.29 -23.21
C PHE A 35 32.29 -10.61 -24.58
N GLY A 36 31.30 -11.50 -24.62
CA GLY A 36 30.55 -11.79 -25.83
C GLY A 36 29.55 -10.68 -26.18
N ARG A 37 29.08 -10.66 -27.44
CA ARG A 37 28.09 -9.69 -27.93
C ARG A 37 26.81 -9.67 -27.07
N THR A 38 26.36 -10.82 -26.59
CA THR A 38 25.17 -10.95 -25.73
C THR A 38 25.38 -10.32 -24.35
N GLY A 39 26.54 -10.53 -23.72
CA GLY A 39 26.89 -9.91 -22.43
C GLY A 39 27.01 -8.39 -22.52
N GLN A 40 27.60 -7.88 -23.62
CA GLN A 40 27.67 -6.44 -23.89
C GLN A 40 26.29 -5.80 -24.12
N LEU A 41 25.39 -6.50 -24.82
CA LEU A 41 24.03 -6.02 -25.08
C LEU A 41 23.20 -5.96 -23.80
N VAL A 42 23.31 -6.98 -22.94
CA VAL A 42 22.67 -6.99 -21.61
C VAL A 42 23.13 -5.80 -20.78
N ARG A 43 24.44 -5.53 -20.70
CA ARG A 43 24.98 -4.35 -20.01
C ARG A 43 24.45 -3.04 -20.60
N LYS A 44 24.53 -2.87 -21.92
CA LYS A 44 24.08 -1.63 -22.58
C LYS A 44 22.61 -1.28 -22.31
N VAL A 45 21.74 -2.28 -22.19
CA VAL A 45 20.31 -2.10 -21.86
C VAL A 45 20.08 -1.93 -20.35
N SER A 46 20.83 -2.67 -19.53
CA SER A 46 20.61 -2.74 -18.09
C SER A 46 21.26 -1.58 -17.31
N ASP A 47 22.48 -1.20 -17.69
CA ASP A 47 23.31 -0.20 -17.02
C ASP A 47 22.61 1.17 -16.86
N PRO A 48 21.98 1.79 -17.88
CA PRO A 48 21.32 3.08 -17.70
C PRO A 48 20.14 3.03 -16.73
N VAL A 49 19.49 1.86 -16.61
CA VAL A 49 18.37 1.65 -15.70
C VAL A 49 18.86 1.33 -14.29
N LEU A 50 19.99 0.61 -14.16
CA LEU A 50 20.60 0.22 -12.89
C LEU A 50 21.39 1.34 -12.21
N GLN A 51 22.11 2.19 -12.95
CA GLN A 51 22.91 3.30 -12.41
C GLN A 51 22.21 4.19 -11.38
N PRO A 52 20.96 4.64 -11.57
CA PRO A 52 20.26 5.42 -10.55
C PRO A 52 19.99 4.61 -9.28
N VAL A 53 19.71 3.31 -9.40
CA VAL A 53 19.49 2.42 -8.25
C VAL A 53 20.80 2.08 -7.54
N GLU A 54 21.87 1.85 -8.30
CA GLU A 54 23.23 1.64 -7.77
C GLU A 54 23.72 2.86 -7.01
N SER A 55 23.59 4.06 -7.58
CA SER A 55 24.00 5.30 -6.92
C SER A 55 23.16 5.59 -5.67
N PHE A 56 21.87 5.27 -5.69
CA PHE A 56 21.01 5.38 -4.52
C PHE A 56 21.41 4.41 -3.40
N LEU A 57 21.70 3.15 -3.74
CA LEU A 57 22.17 2.14 -2.79
C LEU A 57 23.53 2.54 -2.19
N LEU A 58 24.47 3.00 -3.03
CA LEU A 58 25.79 3.45 -2.58
C LEU A 58 25.71 4.62 -1.59
N ARG A 59 24.83 5.61 -1.85
CA ARG A 59 24.60 6.74 -0.94
C ARG A 59 24.05 6.31 0.44
N ARG A 60 23.41 5.15 0.52
CA ARG A 60 22.87 4.56 1.76
C ARG A 60 23.77 3.47 2.35
N GLY A 61 24.99 3.29 1.83
CA GLY A 61 25.94 2.27 2.30
C GLY A 61 25.59 0.83 1.88
N GLY A 62 24.72 0.65 0.87
CA GLY A 62 24.31 -0.65 0.36
C GLY A 62 25.25 -1.24 -0.69
N ASN A 63 25.17 -2.55 -0.91
CA ASN A 63 25.97 -3.24 -1.93
C ASN A 63 25.37 -3.02 -3.35
N PRO A 64 26.09 -2.37 -4.27
CA PRO A 64 25.61 -2.12 -5.65
C PRO A 64 25.42 -3.42 -6.44
N GLN A 65 26.02 -4.53 -6.02
CA GLN A 65 25.80 -5.82 -6.67
C GLN A 65 24.34 -6.31 -6.58
N ASN A 66 23.59 -5.83 -5.58
CA ASN A 66 22.19 -6.19 -5.37
C ASN A 66 21.22 -5.26 -6.14
N ALA A 67 21.72 -4.30 -6.91
CA ALA A 67 20.89 -3.30 -7.59
C ALA A 67 19.83 -3.92 -8.51
N GLY A 68 20.14 -5.00 -9.22
CA GLY A 68 19.16 -5.72 -10.05
C GLY A 68 17.97 -6.24 -9.25
N TRP A 69 18.22 -6.85 -8.10
CA TRP A 69 17.16 -7.35 -7.21
C TRP A 69 16.35 -6.22 -6.58
N TRP A 70 17.00 -5.12 -6.21
CA TRP A 70 16.32 -3.92 -5.74
C TRP A 70 15.43 -3.29 -6.80
N LEU A 71 15.88 -3.25 -8.05
CA LEU A 71 15.12 -2.72 -9.16
C LEU A 71 13.85 -3.55 -9.41
N LEU A 72 13.97 -4.87 -9.38
CA LEU A 72 12.84 -5.79 -9.44
C LEU A 72 11.89 -5.55 -8.26
N GLY A 73 12.40 -5.50 -7.03
CA GLY A 73 11.59 -5.26 -5.83
C GLY A 73 10.83 -3.93 -5.86
N ILE A 74 11.51 -2.84 -6.23
CA ILE A 74 10.91 -1.50 -6.37
C ILE A 74 9.85 -1.50 -7.48
N SER A 75 10.11 -2.17 -8.60
CA SER A 75 9.16 -2.31 -9.71
C SER A 75 7.89 -3.06 -9.29
N VAL A 76 8.02 -4.17 -8.55
CA VAL A 76 6.89 -4.92 -8.00
C VAL A 76 6.08 -4.06 -7.04
N VAL A 77 6.74 -3.52 -6.01
CA VAL A 77 6.07 -2.75 -4.96
C VAL A 77 5.45 -1.49 -5.54
N GLY A 78 6.19 -0.74 -6.35
CA GLY A 78 5.71 0.46 -7.03
C GLY A 78 4.54 0.15 -7.96
N GLY A 79 4.60 -0.93 -8.73
CA GLY A 79 3.51 -1.36 -9.60
C GLY A 79 2.23 -1.69 -8.83
N ILE A 80 2.35 -2.47 -7.75
CA ILE A 80 1.23 -2.79 -6.86
C ILE A 80 0.63 -1.52 -6.26
N LEU A 81 1.47 -0.62 -5.75
CA LEU A 81 1.03 0.65 -5.16
C LEU A 81 0.27 1.51 -6.17
N ILE A 82 0.79 1.64 -7.40
CA ILE A 82 0.16 2.41 -8.47
C ILE A 82 -1.20 1.81 -8.83
N ILE A 83 -1.28 0.50 -9.07
CA ILE A 83 -2.54 -0.16 -9.42
C ILE A 83 -3.55 -0.01 -8.29
N THR A 84 -3.13 -0.26 -7.04
CA THR A 84 -3.99 -0.14 -5.86
C THR A 84 -4.51 1.28 -5.68
N ALA A 85 -3.64 2.29 -5.81
CA ALA A 85 -4.02 3.69 -5.67
C ALA A 85 -4.99 4.12 -6.77
N LEU A 86 -4.73 3.73 -8.03
CA LEU A 86 -5.60 4.07 -9.15
C LEU A 86 -6.97 3.40 -9.03
N ASP A 87 -7.02 2.13 -8.64
CA ASP A 87 -8.28 1.41 -8.43
C ASP A 87 -9.08 2.04 -7.28
N TRP A 88 -8.40 2.42 -6.19
CA TRP A 88 -9.03 3.13 -5.07
C TRP A 88 -9.64 4.47 -5.50
N ILE A 89 -8.89 5.30 -6.24
CA ILE A 89 -9.38 6.59 -6.76
C ILE A 89 -10.58 6.37 -7.68
N ALA A 90 -10.45 5.45 -8.64
CA ALA A 90 -11.49 5.16 -9.61
C ALA A 90 -12.76 4.64 -8.95
N MET A 91 -12.61 3.76 -7.97
CA MET A 91 -13.73 3.20 -7.25
C MET A 91 -14.42 4.24 -6.38
N THR A 92 -13.66 5.13 -5.72
CA THR A 92 -14.21 6.31 -5.02
C THR A 92 -14.99 7.20 -5.97
N ALA A 93 -14.43 7.55 -7.14
CA ALA A 93 -15.09 8.41 -8.11
C ALA A 93 -16.37 7.79 -8.69
N ARG A 94 -16.36 6.48 -8.96
CA ARG A 94 -17.56 5.76 -9.42
C ARG A 94 -18.64 5.72 -8.34
N ARG A 95 -18.27 5.52 -7.08
CA ARG A 95 -19.21 5.51 -5.95
C ARG A 95 -19.85 6.88 -5.74
N THR A 96 -19.06 7.96 -5.86
CA THR A 96 -19.59 9.33 -5.73
C THR A 96 -20.48 9.70 -6.91
N ALA A 97 -20.11 9.33 -8.13
CA ALA A 97 -20.94 9.55 -9.32
C ALA A 97 -22.28 8.79 -9.24
N GLN A 98 -22.25 7.50 -8.88
CA GLN A 98 -23.46 6.69 -8.69
C GLN A 98 -24.35 7.21 -7.55
N ALA A 99 -23.76 7.80 -6.51
CA ALA A 99 -24.52 8.44 -5.45
C ALA A 99 -25.21 9.72 -5.93
N ALA A 100 -24.54 10.52 -6.77
CA ALA A 100 -25.12 11.72 -7.35
C ALA A 100 -26.32 11.42 -8.26
N GLU A 101 -26.25 10.34 -9.05
CA GLU A 101 -27.36 9.89 -9.92
C GLU A 101 -28.62 9.47 -9.15
N ARG A 102 -28.47 8.98 -7.91
CA ARG A 102 -29.57 8.57 -7.04
C ARG A 102 -30.16 9.71 -6.19
N GLY A 103 -29.69 10.95 -6.38
CA GLY A 103 -30.13 12.12 -5.64
C GLY A 103 -29.88 12.01 -4.13
N VAL A 104 -30.85 12.46 -3.32
CA VAL A 104 -30.73 12.50 -1.85
C VAL A 104 -30.47 11.11 -1.25
N SER A 105 -31.10 10.06 -1.80
CA SER A 105 -30.90 8.69 -1.31
C SER A 105 -29.46 8.20 -1.49
N GLY A 106 -28.80 8.58 -2.59
CA GLY A 106 -27.41 8.25 -2.85
C GLY A 106 -26.44 9.02 -1.96
N LEU A 107 -26.72 10.30 -1.69
CA LEU A 107 -25.97 11.11 -0.72
C LEU A 107 -26.02 10.51 0.69
N ILE A 108 -27.20 10.10 1.15
CA ILE A 108 -27.36 9.42 2.45
C ILE A 108 -26.54 8.13 2.46
N GLY A 109 -26.65 7.30 1.42
CA GLY A 109 -25.87 6.07 1.32
C GLY A 109 -24.36 6.30 1.37
N LEU A 110 -23.88 7.39 0.75
CA LEU A 110 -22.47 7.75 0.73
C LEU A 110 -21.97 8.22 2.11
N VAL A 111 -22.74 9.07 2.79
CA VAL A 111 -22.44 9.50 4.16
C VAL A 111 -22.42 8.31 5.10
N VAL A 112 -23.37 7.38 4.99
CA VAL A 112 -23.41 6.16 5.80
C VAL A 112 -22.21 5.26 5.51
N TYR A 113 -21.84 5.07 4.24
CA TYR A 113 -20.70 4.23 3.86
C TYR A 113 -19.37 4.76 4.41
N TYR A 114 -19.04 6.03 4.14
CA TYR A 114 -17.78 6.60 4.63
C TYR A 114 -17.81 6.85 6.14
N GLY A 115 -18.96 7.22 6.70
CA GLY A 115 -19.16 7.39 8.14
C GLY A 115 -18.98 6.09 8.91
N SER A 116 -19.61 4.99 8.47
CA SER A 116 -19.43 3.67 9.09
C SER A 116 -17.99 3.16 8.99
N GLY A 117 -17.33 3.37 7.85
CA GLY A 117 -15.90 3.05 7.71
C GLY A 117 -15.01 3.83 8.68
N LEU A 118 -15.25 5.14 8.82
CA LEU A 118 -14.53 5.99 9.78
C LEU A 118 -14.76 5.54 11.23
N LEU A 119 -16.01 5.20 11.58
CA LEU A 119 -16.36 4.69 12.91
C LEU A 119 -15.69 3.34 13.21
N LEU A 120 -15.65 2.44 12.22
CA LEU A 120 -15.01 1.14 12.36
C LEU A 120 -13.50 1.29 12.55
N ILE A 121 -12.83 2.17 11.79
CA ILE A 121 -11.41 2.50 12.00
C ILE A 121 -11.21 3.08 13.41
N ALA A 122 -12.07 4.02 13.84
CA ALA A 122 -11.96 4.62 15.17
C ALA A 122 -12.13 3.58 16.29
N LEU A 123 -13.03 2.60 16.11
CA LEU A 123 -13.21 1.48 17.02
C LEU A 123 -11.95 0.60 17.07
N ILE A 124 -11.38 0.23 15.91
CA ILE A 124 -10.14 -0.55 15.85
C ILE A 124 -8.99 0.17 16.58
N VAL A 125 -8.81 1.48 16.32
CA VAL A 125 -7.77 2.28 16.99
C VAL A 125 -7.98 2.29 18.50
N ARG A 126 -9.23 2.38 18.97
CA ARG A 126 -9.57 2.32 20.40
C ARG A 126 -9.21 0.96 21.02
N VAL A 127 -9.51 -0.13 20.33
CA VAL A 127 -9.15 -1.50 20.76
C VAL A 127 -7.65 -1.67 20.85
N VAL A 128 -6.92 -1.34 19.77
CA VAL A 128 -5.46 -1.40 19.75
C VAL A 128 -4.85 -0.48 20.83
N GLY A 129 -5.41 0.71 21.02
CA GLY A 129 -5.01 1.63 22.08
C GLY A 129 -5.17 1.04 23.48
N SER A 130 -6.28 0.32 23.74
CA SER A 130 -6.50 -0.35 25.02
C SER A 130 -5.46 -1.44 25.32
N TRP A 131 -5.07 -2.23 24.32
CA TRP A 131 -4.01 -3.24 24.47
C TRP A 131 -2.65 -2.64 24.81
N LEU A 132 -2.39 -1.44 24.29
CA LEU A 132 -1.15 -0.70 24.54
C LEU A 132 -1.18 0.14 25.82
N GLY A 133 -2.27 0.08 26.61
CA GLY A 133 -2.45 0.89 27.82
C GLY A 133 -2.56 2.40 27.53
N LEU A 134 -2.77 2.78 26.27
CA LEU A 134 -3.01 4.15 25.89
C LEU A 134 -4.47 4.45 26.25
N GLY A 135 -4.68 5.32 27.23
CA GLY A 135 -6.02 5.65 27.72
C GLY A 135 -6.68 6.83 27.00
N PRO A 136 -7.95 7.15 27.32
CA PRO A 136 -8.71 8.26 26.72
C PRO A 136 -8.04 9.64 26.90
N PHE A 137 -7.13 9.76 27.86
CA PHE A 137 -6.39 10.99 28.15
C PHE A 137 -5.25 11.27 27.16
N HIS A 138 -4.86 10.30 26.31
CA HIS A 138 -3.81 10.52 25.33
C HIS A 138 -4.29 11.42 24.18
N ARG A 139 -3.52 12.48 23.87
CA ARG A 139 -3.89 13.50 22.85
C ARG A 139 -4.24 12.92 21.48
N TRP A 140 -3.59 11.84 21.07
CA TRP A 140 -3.83 11.16 19.79
C TRP A 140 -5.08 10.27 19.80
N MET A 141 -5.57 9.86 20.97
CA MET A 141 -6.74 8.99 21.10
C MET A 141 -8.06 9.76 21.21
N ARG A 142 -8.01 10.98 21.74
CA ARG A 142 -9.19 11.87 21.88
C ARG A 142 -10.15 11.91 20.68
N PRO A 143 -9.70 12.12 19.42
CA PRO A 143 -10.63 12.18 18.30
C PRO A 143 -11.40 10.87 18.09
N PHE A 144 -10.78 9.72 18.34
CA PHE A 144 -11.39 8.41 18.18
C PHE A 144 -12.43 8.11 19.28
N TYR A 145 -12.19 8.55 20.52
CA TYR A 145 -13.20 8.48 21.58
C TYR A 145 -14.37 9.42 21.31
N VAL A 146 -14.14 10.65 20.84
CA VAL A 146 -15.24 11.57 20.48
C VAL A 146 -16.12 10.98 19.38
N LEU A 147 -15.50 10.34 18.38
CA LEU A 147 -16.22 9.69 17.27
C LEU A 147 -16.98 8.43 17.69
N THR A 148 -16.59 7.73 18.76
CA THR A 148 -17.16 6.41 19.12
C THR A 148 -17.99 6.43 20.40
N ASP A 149 -17.76 7.36 21.32
CA ASP A 149 -18.38 7.36 22.66
C ASP A 149 -19.90 7.46 22.64
N TRP A 150 -20.47 8.16 21.66
CA TRP A 150 -21.92 8.26 21.53
C TRP A 150 -22.59 6.92 21.15
N ILE A 151 -21.86 6.00 20.49
CA ILE A 151 -22.29 4.63 20.21
C ILE A 151 -21.93 3.69 21.36
N VAL A 152 -20.70 3.80 21.87
CA VAL A 152 -20.13 2.83 22.79
C VAL A 152 -20.68 3.01 24.21
N ARG A 153 -20.85 4.24 24.71
CA ARG A 153 -21.36 4.50 26.06
C ARG A 153 -22.75 3.93 26.34
N PRO A 154 -23.76 4.03 25.44
CA PRO A 154 -25.05 3.39 25.69
C PRO A 154 -24.93 1.86 25.71
N LEU A 155 -24.05 1.27 24.91
CA LEU A 155 -23.80 -0.17 24.87
C LEU A 155 -23.12 -0.67 26.17
N GLN A 156 -22.17 0.10 26.68
CA GLN A 156 -21.46 -0.16 27.94
C GLN A 156 -22.37 -0.11 29.19
N ARG A 157 -23.58 0.45 29.07
CA ARG A 157 -24.57 0.38 30.16
C ARG A 157 -25.15 -1.03 30.33
N VAL A 158 -25.09 -1.86 29.27
CA VAL A 158 -25.63 -3.22 29.26
C VAL A 158 -24.53 -4.24 29.54
N ILE A 159 -23.31 -4.00 29.05
CA ILE A 159 -22.15 -4.88 29.25
C ILE A 159 -21.07 -4.09 30.00
N PRO A 160 -20.88 -4.31 31.32
CA PRO A 160 -19.85 -3.62 32.08
C PRO A 160 -18.44 -3.97 31.54
N PRO A 161 -17.50 -3.01 31.55
CA PRO A 161 -16.14 -3.25 31.09
C PRO A 161 -15.44 -4.30 31.97
N LEU A 162 -14.93 -5.36 31.34
CA LEU A 162 -14.21 -6.45 32.02
C LEU A 162 -12.75 -6.06 32.27
N GLY A 163 -12.49 -5.24 33.28
CA GLY A 163 -11.14 -4.91 33.74
C GLY A 163 -10.32 -4.05 32.75
N THR A 164 -8.98 -4.20 32.76
CA THR A 164 -8.04 -3.46 31.89
C THR A 164 -7.98 -3.96 30.45
N ILE A 165 -8.76 -4.98 30.10
CA ILE A 165 -8.84 -5.58 28.76
C ILE A 165 -10.28 -5.36 28.27
N ASP A 166 -10.50 -4.31 27.49
CA ASP A 166 -11.80 -4.02 26.87
C ASP A 166 -12.10 -5.06 25.77
N ILE A 167 -12.80 -6.14 26.11
CA ILE A 167 -13.19 -7.24 25.21
C ILE A 167 -14.50 -6.96 24.43
N THR A 168 -15.01 -5.72 24.46
CA THR A 168 -16.33 -5.33 23.95
C THR A 168 -16.34 -4.76 22.52
N PRO A 169 -15.65 -5.38 21.54
CA PRO A 169 -16.17 -5.29 20.18
C PRO A 169 -16.04 -6.62 19.42
N ILE A 170 -16.50 -7.71 20.04
CA ILE A 170 -16.93 -8.94 19.36
C ILE A 170 -18.39 -9.23 19.70
#